data_AF-A0A7C8YHN7-F1
#
_entry.id   AF-A0A7C8YHN7-F1
#
_cell.length_a   1.000
_cell.length_b   1.000
_cell.length_c   1.000
_cell.angle_alpha   90.00
_cell.angle_beta   90.00
_cell.angle_gamma   90.00
#
_symmetry.space_group_name_H-M   'P 1'
#
loop_
_entity.id
_entity.type
_entity.pdbx_description
1 polymer ?
#
loop_
_entity_poly.entity_id
_entity_poly.type
_entity_poly.pdbx_seq_one_letter_code
_entity_poly.pdbx_strand_id
1 'polypeptide(L)'
;LFRSNRYPHSLRQEVFQKVERQFMLGLRAKDPETRKKFFSIYHESLGKTLFARLHYIIQIQDWDALSDVFWLKQGLDLLLAILVEDQSITLAPNSARLPPLVASNYLPESSAMQHQIADVSEVPDASSLTFEGLIHKHA
;
A
#
# COMPACT_ATOMS: atom_id res chain seq x y z
N LEU A 1 38.72 -38.73 13.22
CA LEU A 1 37.45 -39.39 12.82
C LEU A 1 36.42 -39.20 13.94
N PHE A 2 35.26 -38.63 13.57
CA PHE A 2 33.99 -38.59 14.32
C PHE A 2 33.85 -37.74 15.60
N ARG A 3 33.34 -36.51 15.43
CA ARG A 3 32.16 -36.04 16.19
C ARG A 3 31.24 -35.24 15.27
N SER A 4 30.64 -35.94 14.31
CA SER A 4 29.56 -35.37 13.51
C SER A 4 28.23 -35.58 14.24
N ASN A 5 27.64 -34.46 14.67
CA ASN A 5 26.21 -34.18 14.81
C ASN A 5 25.37 -35.06 15.78
N ARG A 6 25.05 -34.58 16.98
CA ARG A 6 24.17 -35.33 17.92
C ARG A 6 23.18 -34.47 18.71
N TYR A 7 22.59 -33.44 18.10
CA TYR A 7 21.28 -32.96 18.57
C TYR A 7 20.18 -33.67 17.78
N PRO A 8 19.17 -34.26 18.45
CA PRO A 8 18.01 -34.85 17.79
C PRO A 8 17.41 -33.84 16.81
N HIS A 9 16.90 -34.30 15.66
CA HIS A 9 16.26 -33.42 14.70
C HIS A 9 15.09 -32.64 15.32
N SER A 10 14.32 -33.30 16.20
CA SER A 10 13.28 -32.69 17.04
C SER A 10 13.81 -31.57 17.92
N LEU A 11 14.91 -31.80 18.64
CA LEU A 11 15.50 -30.80 19.53
C LEU A 11 15.98 -29.56 18.76
N ARG A 12 16.53 -29.76 17.55
CA ARG A 12 16.90 -28.64 16.68
C ARG A 12 15.67 -27.86 16.24
N GLN A 13 14.63 -28.54 15.78
CA GLN A 13 13.39 -27.92 15.33
C GLN A 13 12.69 -27.14 16.46
N GLU A 14 12.63 -27.68 17.67
CA GLU A 14 12.08 -26.99 18.85
C GLU A 14 12.86 -25.73 19.22
N VAL A 15 14.20 -25.78 19.13
CA VAL A 15 15.04 -24.60 19.40
C VAL A 15 14.81 -23.53 18.34
N PHE A 16 14.72 -23.90 17.06
CA PHE A 16 14.39 -22.95 15.99
C PHE A 16 13.02 -22.31 16.20
N GLN A 17 11.98 -23.11 16.50
CA GLN A 17 10.64 -22.59 16.79
C GLN A 17 10.63 -21.66 18.01
N LYS A 18 11.39 -21.97 19.07
CA LYS A 18 11.51 -21.08 20.23
C LYS A 18 12.18 -19.76 19.88
N VAL A 19 13.28 -19.80 19.11
CA VAL A 19 13.96 -18.58 18.66
C VAL A 19 13.03 -17.73 17.80
N GLU A 20 12.31 -18.36 16.89
CA GLU A 20 11.34 -17.70 16.01
C GLU A 20 10.20 -17.04 16.79
N ARG A 21 9.63 -17.76 17.77
CA ARG A 21 8.64 -17.22 18.71
C ARG A 21 9.17 -16.00 19.46
N GLN A 22 10.41 -16.06 19.96
CA GLN A 22 11.04 -14.90 20.61
C GLN A 22 11.28 -13.73 19.62
N PHE A 23 11.62 -14.03 18.37
CA PHE A 23 11.76 -13.04 17.31
C PHE A 23 10.44 -12.30 17.04
N MET A 24 9.34 -13.05 16.97
CA MET A 24 7.99 -12.49 16.81
C MET A 24 7.55 -11.64 18.01
N LEU A 25 7.94 -12.00 19.23
CA LEU A 25 7.74 -11.12 20.38
C LEU A 25 8.58 -9.83 20.27
N GLY A 26 9.77 -9.89 19.67
CA GLY A 26 10.61 -8.74 19.36
C GLY A 26 9.98 -7.77 18.34
N LEU A 27 9.22 -8.30 17.37
CA LEU A 27 8.38 -7.48 16.45
C LEU A 27 7.29 -6.69 17.18
N ARG A 28 6.92 -7.09 18.41
CA ARG A 28 5.99 -6.38 19.30
C ARG A 28 6.71 -5.60 20.42
N ALA A 29 8.02 -5.37 20.32
CA ALA A 29 8.73 -4.59 21.33
C ALA A 29 8.05 -3.22 21.55
N LYS A 30 7.91 -2.81 22.81
CA LYS A 30 7.35 -1.49 23.18
C LYS A 30 8.19 -0.35 22.64
N ASP A 31 9.50 -0.57 22.58
CA ASP A 31 10.46 0.38 22.05
C ASP A 31 10.47 0.35 20.51
N PRO A 32 10.17 1.48 19.83
CA PRO A 32 10.12 1.54 18.38
C PRO A 32 11.46 1.23 17.71
N GLU A 33 12.58 1.61 18.33
CA GLU A 33 13.93 1.36 17.81
C GLU A 33 14.24 -0.14 17.78
N THR A 34 13.98 -0.83 18.89
CA THR A 34 14.11 -2.28 19.00
C THR A 34 13.23 -2.98 17.98
N ARG A 35 11.95 -2.59 17.88
CA ARG A 35 11.01 -3.16 16.90
C ARG A 35 11.51 -3.02 15.47
N LYS A 36 12.05 -1.86 15.09
CA LYS A 36 12.59 -1.61 13.75
C LYS A 36 13.80 -2.50 13.44
N LYS A 37 14.70 -2.72 14.42
CA LYS A 37 15.85 -3.62 14.27
C LYS A 37 15.41 -5.06 14.05
N PHE A 38 14.50 -5.58 14.87
CA PHE A 38 13.94 -6.92 14.69
C PHE A 38 13.24 -7.05 13.35
N PHE A 39 12.48 -6.04 12.92
CA PHE A 39 11.84 -6.03 11.61
C PHE A 39 12.86 -6.10 10.46
N SER A 40 13.95 -5.32 10.52
CA SER A 40 14.99 -5.32 9.48
C SER A 40 15.68 -6.67 9.36
N ILE A 41 16.09 -7.26 10.49
CA ILE A 41 16.73 -8.58 10.51
C ILE A 41 15.77 -9.65 9.96
N TYR A 42 14.50 -9.57 10.37
CA TYR A 42 13.49 -10.50 9.91
C TYR A 42 13.23 -10.34 8.41
N HIS A 43 13.08 -9.12 7.93
CA HIS A 43 12.92 -8.80 6.53
C HIS A 43 14.08 -9.33 5.66
N GLU A 44 15.32 -9.21 6.11
CA GLU A 44 16.51 -9.75 5.43
C GLU A 44 16.55 -11.28 5.37
N SER A 45 16.04 -11.94 6.43
CA SER A 45 16.02 -13.40 6.51
C SER A 45 14.96 -14.06 5.60
N LEU A 46 13.94 -13.29 5.20
CA LEU A 46 12.82 -13.79 4.40
C LEU A 46 13.10 -13.77 2.89
N GLY A 47 12.33 -14.57 2.15
CA GLY A 47 12.41 -14.64 0.69
C GLY A 47 12.31 -13.27 0.02
N LYS A 48 13.10 -13.07 -1.05
CA LYS A 48 13.18 -11.82 -1.83
C LYS A 48 12.05 -11.68 -2.87
N THR A 49 11.25 -12.73 -3.08
CA THR A 49 10.14 -12.72 -4.03
C THR A 49 8.80 -12.58 -3.31
N LEU A 50 7.86 -11.88 -3.94
CA LEU A 50 6.51 -11.67 -3.42
C LEU A 50 5.79 -12.97 -3.13
N PHE A 51 5.81 -13.89 -4.09
CA PHE A 51 5.14 -15.17 -3.95
C PHE A 51 5.71 -16.01 -2.80
N ALA A 52 7.04 -16.13 -2.70
CA ALA A 52 7.66 -16.92 -1.62
C ALA A 52 7.36 -16.32 -0.25
N ARG A 53 7.36 -14.99 -0.14
CA ARG A 53 7.06 -14.30 1.13
C ARG A 53 5.59 -14.43 1.51
N LEU A 54 4.67 -14.28 0.56
CA LEU A 54 3.24 -14.49 0.81
C LEU A 54 2.96 -15.94 1.25
N HIS A 55 3.53 -16.91 0.53
CA HIS A 55 3.40 -18.32 0.89
C HIS A 55 3.95 -18.58 2.29
N TYR A 56 5.11 -18.03 2.62
CA TYR A 56 5.70 -18.14 3.94
C TYR A 56 4.77 -17.59 5.04
N ILE A 57 4.27 -16.36 4.87
CA ILE A 57 3.39 -15.69 5.84
C ILE A 57 2.11 -16.50 6.11
N ILE A 58 1.53 -17.14 5.09
CA ILE A 58 0.24 -17.82 5.21
C ILE A 58 0.39 -19.29 5.62
N GLN A 59 1.35 -20.01 5.05
CA GLN A 59 1.42 -21.48 5.15
C GLN A 59 2.53 -22.00 6.08
N ILE A 60 3.60 -21.22 6.27
CA ILE A 60 4.79 -21.68 7.01
C ILE A 60 4.84 -21.02 8.38
N GLN A 61 4.50 -19.73 8.46
CA GLN A 61 4.69 -18.95 9.68
C GLN A 61 3.68 -19.33 10.77
N ASP A 62 4.21 -19.64 11.95
CA ASP A 62 3.41 -19.78 13.16
C ASP A 62 3.14 -18.39 13.76
N TRP A 63 1.88 -17.97 13.89
CA TRP A 63 1.52 -16.68 14.47
C TRP A 63 1.07 -16.78 15.93
N ASP A 64 1.21 -17.93 16.61
CA ASP A 64 0.80 -18.13 18.01
C ASP A 64 1.41 -17.07 18.95
N ALA A 65 2.66 -16.67 18.69
CA ALA A 65 3.38 -15.63 19.43
C ALA A 65 2.77 -14.22 19.34
N LEU A 66 2.01 -13.98 18.26
CA LEU A 66 1.38 -12.71 17.91
C LEU A 66 -0.15 -12.83 17.91
N SER A 67 -0.70 -13.93 18.42
CA SER A 67 -2.15 -14.22 18.45
C SER A 67 -2.95 -13.16 19.24
N ASP A 68 -2.33 -12.51 20.22
CA ASP A 68 -2.91 -11.41 21.00
C ASP A 68 -3.06 -10.09 20.20
N VAL A 69 -2.50 -10.01 18.99
CA VAL A 69 -2.48 -8.82 18.15
C VAL A 69 -2.97 -9.16 16.74
N PHE A 70 -3.33 -8.15 15.95
CA PHE A 70 -3.58 -8.30 14.52
C PHE A 70 -2.30 -8.67 13.76
N TRP A 71 -1.87 -9.93 13.86
CA TRP A 71 -0.67 -10.45 13.21
C TRP A 71 -0.69 -10.22 11.69
N LEU A 72 -1.88 -10.21 11.08
CA LEU A 72 -2.04 -9.97 9.65
C LEU A 72 -1.53 -8.59 9.24
N LYS A 73 -1.65 -7.57 10.10
CA LYS A 73 -1.04 -6.26 9.87
C LYS A 73 0.47 -6.39 9.74
N GLN A 74 1.11 -7.12 10.66
CA GLN A 74 2.56 -7.31 10.67
C GLN A 74 3.03 -8.14 9.47
N GLY A 75 2.26 -9.16 9.08
CA GLY A 75 2.49 -9.93 7.86
C GLY A 75 2.37 -9.06 6.61
N LEU A 76 1.38 -8.17 6.53
CA LEU A 76 1.23 -7.22 5.43
C LEU A 76 2.40 -6.24 5.37
N ASP A 77 2.85 -5.69 6.49
CA ASP A 77 4.02 -4.81 6.54
C ASP A 77 5.27 -5.53 6.02
N LEU A 78 5.46 -6.80 6.36
CA LEU A 78 6.56 -7.62 5.84
C LEU A 78 6.46 -7.91 4.35
N LEU A 79 5.24 -8.09 3.84
CA LEU A 79 4.94 -8.29 2.43
C LEU A 79 5.15 -7.00 1.63
N LEU A 80 4.76 -5.85 2.17
CA LEU A 80 4.97 -4.55 1.54
C LEU A 80 6.45 -4.16 1.52
N ALA A 81 7.22 -4.57 2.54
CA ALA A 81 8.65 -4.22 2.60
C ALA A 81 9.50 -4.78 1.45
N ILE A 82 9.03 -5.80 0.72
CA ILE A 82 9.72 -6.29 -0.50
C ILE A 82 9.29 -5.59 -1.78
N LEU A 83 8.16 -4.85 -1.74
CA LEU A 83 7.83 -3.97 -2.84
C LEU A 83 8.79 -2.78 -2.75
N VAL A 84 9.80 -2.79 -3.62
CA VAL A 84 10.69 -1.65 -3.79
C VAL A 84 9.90 -0.52 -4.46
N GLU A 85 9.81 0.63 -3.80
CA GLU A 85 9.18 1.86 -4.30
C GLU A 85 10.03 2.56 -5.38
N ASP A 86 10.56 1.85 -6.37
CA ASP A 86 11.33 2.50 -7.46
C ASP A 86 10.42 3.03 -8.58
N GLN A 87 9.12 2.74 -8.51
CA GLN A 87 8.12 3.32 -9.40
C GLN A 87 7.24 4.30 -8.64
N SER A 88 7.14 5.50 -9.19
CA SER A 88 6.16 6.48 -8.74
C SER A 88 4.76 5.84 -8.82
N ILE A 89 3.97 6.00 -7.76
CA ILE A 89 2.60 5.50 -7.73
C ILE A 89 1.80 6.33 -8.72
N THR A 90 1.71 5.86 -9.96
CA THR A 90 0.86 6.47 -10.98
C THR A 90 -0.53 5.91 -10.85
N LEU A 91 -1.50 6.80 -10.66
CA LEU A 91 -2.91 6.44 -10.81
C LEU A 91 -3.12 5.80 -12.20
N ALA A 92 -3.93 4.73 -12.23
CA ALA A 92 -4.32 4.09 -13.48
C ALA A 92 -4.91 5.12 -14.46
N PRO A 93 -4.76 4.92 -15.78
CA PRO A 93 -5.18 5.90 -16.79
C PRO A 93 -6.69 6.21 -16.75
N ASN A 94 -7.49 5.33 -16.17
CA ASN A 94 -8.94 5.48 -15.97
C ASN A 94 -9.32 6.07 -14.60
N SER A 95 -8.37 6.46 -13.77
CA SER A 95 -8.65 7.00 -12.45
C SER A 95 -9.13 8.45 -12.54
N ALA A 96 -10.18 8.78 -11.79
CA ALA A 96 -10.68 10.15 -11.68
C ALA A 96 -9.58 11.04 -11.07
N ARG A 97 -9.04 11.95 -11.86
CA ARG A 97 -8.09 12.97 -11.41
C ARG A 97 -8.82 14.29 -11.29
N LEU A 98 -8.75 14.90 -10.10
CA LEU A 98 -9.23 16.25 -9.91
C LEU A 98 -8.22 17.23 -10.55
N PRO A 99 -8.70 18.29 -11.22
CA PRO A 99 -7.83 19.40 -11.63
C PRO A 99 -7.12 19.98 -10.41
N PRO A 100 -5.82 20.33 -10.51
CA PRO A 100 -5.12 21.02 -9.43
C PRO A 100 -5.84 22.31 -9.05
N LEU A 101 -6.12 22.51 -7.76
CA LEU A 101 -6.80 23.71 -7.26
C LEU A 101 -5.96 24.98 -7.42
N VAL A 102 -4.63 24.81 -7.49
CA VAL A 102 -3.70 25.87 -7.87
C VAL A 102 -3.43 25.75 -9.37
N ALA A 103 -4.14 26.57 -10.15
CA ALA A 103 -3.76 26.79 -11.53
C ALA A 103 -2.32 27.31 -11.55
N SER A 104 -1.42 26.56 -12.17
CA SER A 104 -0.16 27.14 -12.61
C SER A 104 -0.53 28.25 -13.59
N ASN A 105 -0.31 29.51 -13.20
CA ASN A 105 -0.52 30.67 -14.05
C ASN A 105 0.41 30.61 -15.26
N TYR A 106 0.07 29.77 -16.24
CA TYR A 106 0.48 29.99 -17.61
C TYR A 106 -0.69 30.70 -18.27
N LEU A 107 -0.64 32.02 -18.30
CA LEU A 107 -1.40 32.82 -19.24
C LEU A 107 -1.00 32.37 -20.65
N PRO A 108 -1.93 31.88 -21.49
CA PRO A 108 -1.81 32.13 -22.91
C PRO A 108 -2.32 33.55 -23.12
N GLU A 109 -1.39 34.50 -23.22
CA GLU A 109 -1.69 35.81 -23.78
C GLU A 109 -2.34 35.61 -25.16
N SER A 110 -3.58 36.09 -25.26
CA SER A 110 -4.13 36.82 -26.41
C SER A 110 -3.79 36.30 -27.81
N SER A 111 -4.81 35.92 -28.58
CA SER A 111 -5.42 36.90 -29.50
C SER A 111 -6.28 36.22 -30.57
N ALA A 112 -7.50 36.75 -30.70
CA ALA A 112 -8.23 36.99 -31.93
C ALA A 112 -8.81 35.82 -32.78
N MET A 113 -10.15 35.83 -32.82
CA MET A 113 -11.00 35.80 -34.02
C MET A 113 -11.33 34.46 -34.72
N GLN A 114 -12.36 33.78 -34.20
CA GLN A 114 -13.73 33.68 -34.77
C GLN A 114 -13.94 33.49 -36.30
N HIS A 115 -14.80 32.50 -36.62
CA HIS A 115 -15.53 32.15 -37.87
C HIS A 115 -14.93 30.96 -38.65
N GLN A 116 -15.64 29.89 -39.07
CA GLN A 116 -17.08 29.65 -39.28
C GLN A 116 -17.37 28.13 -39.25
N ILE A 117 -18.52 27.75 -38.68
CA ILE A 117 -19.10 26.39 -38.71
C ILE A 117 -19.97 26.27 -39.97
N ALA A 118 -19.89 25.15 -40.69
CA ALA A 118 -20.88 24.72 -41.66
C ALA A 118 -21.78 23.63 -41.06
N ASP A 119 -23.07 23.86 -41.24
CA ASP A 119 -24.19 22.90 -41.32
C ASP A 119 -24.83 22.33 -40.04
N VAL A 120 -25.86 23.07 -39.59
CA VAL A 120 -27.26 22.66 -39.41
C VAL A 120 -27.54 21.17 -39.09
N SER A 121 -28.00 20.88 -37.85
CA SER A 121 -29.43 20.61 -37.55
C SER A 121 -29.60 19.98 -36.16
N GLU A 122 -30.74 20.35 -35.54
CA GLU A 122 -31.50 19.60 -34.52
C GLU A 122 -31.35 20.01 -33.03
N VAL A 123 -32.26 20.94 -32.65
CA VAL A 123 -33.02 21.10 -31.39
C VAL A 123 -32.31 20.85 -30.05
N PRO A 124 -32.33 21.87 -29.16
CA PRO A 124 -32.64 21.62 -27.76
C PRO A 124 -33.69 22.59 -27.21
N ASP A 125 -34.77 22.05 -26.65
CA ASP A 125 -35.68 22.78 -25.78
C ASP A 125 -34.90 23.38 -24.61
N ALA A 126 -34.94 24.70 -24.54
CA ALA A 126 -34.32 25.47 -23.49
C ALA A 126 -35.15 25.37 -22.21
N SER A 127 -34.63 24.68 -21.21
CA SER A 127 -34.62 25.20 -19.84
C SER A 127 -33.38 24.71 -19.10
N SER A 128 -32.29 25.47 -19.26
CA SER A 128 -31.18 25.47 -18.31
C SER A 128 -31.73 25.83 -16.94
N LEU A 129 -32.01 24.83 -16.09
CA LEU A 129 -32.27 25.06 -14.68
C LEU A 129 -30.92 25.34 -14.01
N THR A 130 -30.54 26.61 -14.09
CA THR A 130 -29.40 27.19 -13.41
C THR A 130 -29.58 27.01 -11.90
N PHE A 131 -28.53 26.57 -11.23
CA PHE A 131 -28.43 26.33 -9.79
C PHE A 131 -28.74 27.58 -8.91
N GLU A 132 -28.92 28.75 -9.53
CA GLU A 132 -29.24 30.03 -8.89
C GLU A 132 -30.70 30.17 -8.39
N GLY A 133 -31.61 29.26 -8.78
CA GLY A 133 -33.01 29.31 -8.31
C GLY A 133 -33.22 28.80 -6.87
N LEU A 134 -32.25 28.12 -6.26
CA LEU A 134 -32.46 27.37 -5.02
C LEU A 134 -32.12 28.17 -3.73
N ILE A 135 -31.62 29.40 -3.82
CA ILE A 135 -31.14 30.17 -2.66
C ILE A 135 -32.06 31.35 -2.28
N HIS A 136 -33.36 31.29 -2.58
CA HIS A 136 -34.33 32.32 -2.13
C HIS A 136 -35.59 31.71 -1.52
N LYS A 137 -35.44 30.71 -0.65
CA LYS A 137 -36.53 30.22 0.19
C LYS A 137 -36.10 30.08 1.65
N HIS A 138 -35.78 31.21 2.28
CA HIS A 138 -35.92 31.44 3.73
C HIS A 138 -35.76 32.94 4.04
N ALA A 139 -36.84 33.69 3.86
CA ALA A 139 -37.21 34.91 4.59
C ALA A 139 -38.67 35.22 4.30
#